data_AF-D5T4L1-F1
#
_entry.id   AF-D5T4L1-F1
#
_cell.length_a   1.000
_cell.length_b   1.000
_cell.length_c   1.000
_cell.angle_alpha   90.00
_cell.angle_beta   90.00
_cell.angle_gamma   90.00
#
_symmetry.space_group_name_H-M   'P 1'
#
loop_
_entity.id
_entity.type
_entity.pdbx_description
1 polymer ?
#
loop_
_entity_poly.entity_id
_entity_poly.type
_entity_poly.pdbx_seq_one_letter_code
_entity_poly.pdbx_strand_id
1 'polypeptide(L)'
;MAINISSLVIKSESFKIGDRTYTAKYTPELDDKFSDFLLKMGDLYKRIEDEDRDDDITLDEQRKVVRDAYTEMADNSKEFLEAALGKQSSDEIIKYVDNRTITLVKIAKAIFEAGQSDELKAKYGSNREQRRNKGND
;
A
#
# COMPACT_ATOMS: atom_id res chain seq x y z
N MET A 1 1.98 24.77 27.87
CA MET A 1 1.35 23.66 27.12
C MET A 1 1.89 23.75 25.70
N ALA A 2 2.81 22.85 25.31
CA ALA A 2 3.46 22.92 24.00
C ALA A 2 2.60 22.20 22.96
N ILE A 3 2.05 22.94 21.99
CA ILE A 3 1.34 22.36 20.86
C ILE A 3 2.41 21.79 19.92
N ASN A 4 2.47 20.47 19.81
CA ASN A 4 3.39 19.81 18.89
C ASN A 4 2.88 20.02 17.46
N ILE A 5 3.48 20.97 16.74
CA ILE A 5 3.07 21.40 15.39
C ILE A 5 3.03 20.22 14.40
N SER A 6 3.83 19.16 14.61
CA SER A 6 3.78 17.95 13.77
C SER A 6 2.41 17.24 13.76
N SER A 7 1.61 17.39 14.83
CA SER A 7 0.23 16.87 14.90
C SER A 7 -0.78 17.64 14.04
N LEU A 8 -0.47 18.88 13.64
CA LEU A 8 -1.29 19.69 12.73
C LEU A 8 -1.02 19.38 11.25
N VAL A 9 0.09 18.69 10.94
CA VAL A 9 0.57 18.48 9.56
C VAL A 9 0.50 17.01 9.13
N ILE A 10 0.62 16.06 10.05
CA ILE A 10 0.62 14.62 9.72
C ILE A 10 -0.77 14.03 9.88
N LYS A 11 -1.39 13.67 8.76
CA LYS A 11 -2.63 12.88 8.75
C LYS A 11 -2.32 11.48 9.27
N SER A 12 -3.13 10.98 10.18
CA SER A 12 -2.98 9.61 10.67
C SER A 12 -4.33 8.97 10.90
N GLU A 13 -4.38 7.66 10.69
CA GLU A 13 -5.58 6.83 10.86
C GLU A 13 -5.21 5.52 11.54
N SER A 14 -6.08 5.05 12.43
CA SER A 14 -5.86 3.81 13.18
C SER A 14 -6.70 2.67 12.62
N PHE A 15 -6.05 1.57 12.29
CA PHE A 15 -6.64 0.35 11.74
C PHE A 15 -6.60 -0.75 12.78
N LYS A 16 -7.74 -1.42 12.99
CA LYS A 16 -7.77 -2.64 13.79
C LYS A 16 -7.62 -3.86 12.87
N ILE A 17 -6.54 -4.61 13.05
CA ILE A 17 -6.28 -5.87 12.34
C ILE A 17 -6.19 -6.97 13.39
N GLY A 18 -7.18 -7.86 13.42
CA GLY A 18 -7.36 -8.79 14.53
C GLY A 18 -7.61 -8.05 15.85
N ASP A 19 -6.83 -8.37 16.87
CA ASP A 19 -6.91 -7.74 18.19
C ASP A 19 -5.96 -6.55 18.37
N ARG A 20 -5.19 -6.19 17.33
CA ARG A 20 -4.20 -5.12 17.39
C ARG A 20 -4.63 -3.89 16.61
N THR A 21 -4.21 -2.73 17.11
CA THR A 21 -4.42 -1.44 16.45
C THR A 21 -3.10 -0.94 15.89
N TYR A 22 -3.11 -0.59 14.61
CA TYR A 22 -1.98 -0.07 13.86
C TYR A 22 -2.30 1.37 13.42
N THR A 23 -1.36 2.29 13.54
CA THR A 23 -1.58 3.67 13.12
C THR A 23 -0.76 3.99 11.88
N ALA A 24 -1.45 4.27 10.78
CA ALA A 24 -0.83 4.75 9.55
C ALA A 24 -0.59 6.25 9.62
N LYS A 25 0.54 6.70 9.07
CA LYS A 25 0.85 8.12 8.92
C LYS A 25 0.90 8.46 7.44
N TYR A 26 -0.02 9.29 6.97
CA TYR A 26 -0.09 9.72 5.58
C TYR A 26 0.73 10.98 5.38
N THR A 27 1.93 10.80 4.85
CA THR A 27 2.82 11.87 4.41
C THR A 27 2.81 11.94 2.88
N PRO A 28 3.24 13.06 2.26
CA PRO A 28 3.37 13.16 0.81
C PRO A 28 4.24 12.05 0.20
N GLU A 29 5.29 11.61 0.90
CA GLU A 29 6.18 10.54 0.45
C GLU A 29 5.46 9.17 0.40
N LEU A 30 4.45 8.97 1.26
CA LEU A 30 3.64 7.77 1.23
C LEU A 30 2.75 7.71 -0.02
N ASP A 31 2.31 8.86 -0.54
CA ASP A 31 1.53 8.91 -1.79
C ASP A 31 2.37 8.46 -3.01
N ASP A 32 3.66 8.77 -3.01
CA ASP A 32 4.60 8.31 -4.04
C ASP A 32 4.84 6.80 -3.92
N LYS A 33 5.08 6.31 -2.70
CA LYS A 33 5.20 4.86 -2.42
C LYS A 33 3.96 4.07 -2.79
N PHE A 34 2.79 4.66 -2.63
CA PHE A 34 1.57 4.04 -3.10
C PHE A 34 1.46 4.03 -4.63
N SER A 35 1.85 5.11 -5.31
CA SER A 35 1.83 5.17 -6.76
C SER A 35 2.75 4.08 -7.36
N ASP A 36 3.93 3.89 -6.78
CA ASP A 36 4.83 2.79 -7.11
C ASP A 36 4.16 1.43 -6.87
N PHE A 37 3.52 1.25 -5.71
CA PHE A 37 2.78 0.03 -5.40
C PHE A 37 1.70 -0.26 -6.47
N LEU A 38 0.88 0.72 -6.85
CA LEU A 38 -0.15 0.51 -7.87
C LEU A 38 0.43 0.15 -9.24
N LEU A 39 1.49 0.84 -9.67
CA LEU A 39 2.13 0.56 -10.96
C LEU A 39 2.68 -0.86 -10.97
N LYS A 40 3.46 -1.24 -9.95
CA LYS A 40 4.02 -2.58 -9.82
C LYS A 40 2.93 -3.66 -9.76
N MET A 41 1.85 -3.43 -9.01
CA MET A 41 0.72 -4.35 -8.94
C MET A 41 0.00 -4.47 -10.29
N GLY A 42 -0.21 -3.37 -11.01
CA GLY A 42 -0.82 -3.37 -12.33
C GLY A 42 0.00 -4.16 -13.36
N ASP A 43 1.32 -3.97 -13.36
CA ASP A 43 2.23 -4.71 -14.24
C ASP A 43 2.28 -6.21 -13.89
N LEU A 44 2.15 -6.55 -12.61
CA LEU A 44 2.04 -7.93 -12.15
C LEU A 44 0.75 -8.60 -12.61
N TYR A 45 -0.39 -7.91 -12.53
CA TYR A 45 -1.65 -8.45 -13.04
C TYR A 45 -1.62 -8.65 -14.56
N LYS A 46 -1.04 -7.70 -15.31
CA LYS A 46 -0.87 -7.86 -16.76
C LYS A 46 0.00 -9.06 -17.11
N ARG A 47 1.15 -9.24 -16.44
CA ARG A 47 2.00 -10.43 -16.65
C ARG A 47 1.24 -11.74 -16.44
N ILE A 48 0.39 -11.82 -15.40
CA ILE A 48 -0.44 -13.01 -15.17
C ILE A 48 -1.47 -13.20 -16.29
N GLU A 49 -2.13 -12.12 -16.74
CA GLU A 49 -3.13 -12.18 -17.81
C GLU A 49 -2.54 -12.51 -19.19
N ASP A 50 -1.36 -11.98 -19.51
CA ASP A 50 -0.69 -12.22 -20.79
C ASP A 50 -0.26 -13.68 -20.89
N GLU A 51 0.25 -14.25 -19.80
CA GLU A 51 0.67 -15.65 -19.71
C GLU A 51 -0.53 -16.62 -19.76
N ASP A 52 -1.66 -16.29 -19.13
CA ASP A 52 -2.90 -17.08 -19.21
C ASP A 52 -3.48 -17.16 -20.64
N ARG A 53 -3.11 -16.22 -21.51
CA ARG A 53 -3.58 -16.13 -22.91
C ARG A 53 -2.61 -16.73 -23.92
N ASP A 54 -1.45 -17.18 -23.50
CA ASP A 54 -0.48 -17.82 -24.38
C ASP A 54 -0.80 -19.32 -24.49
N ASP A 55 -1.30 -19.76 -25.64
CA ASP A 55 -1.65 -21.16 -25.90
C ASP A 55 -0.40 -22.06 -26.06
N ASP A 56 0.80 -21.48 -26.19
CA ASP A 56 2.06 -22.20 -26.44
C ASP A 56 2.85 -22.55 -25.17
N ILE A 57 2.39 -22.12 -23.98
CA ILE A 57 3.10 -22.38 -22.71
C ILE A 57 2.54 -23.57 -21.95
N THR A 58 3.39 -24.18 -21.13
CA THR A 58 2.99 -25.31 -20.29
C THR A 58 2.33 -24.85 -18.98
N LEU A 59 1.49 -25.71 -18.39
CA LEU A 59 0.90 -25.47 -17.06
C LEU A 59 1.95 -25.22 -15.96
N ASP A 60 3.15 -25.80 -16.09
CA ASP A 60 4.23 -25.61 -15.12
C ASP A 60 4.89 -24.23 -15.25
N GLU A 61 5.00 -23.70 -16.47
CA GLU A 61 5.46 -22.32 -16.74
C GLU A 61 4.45 -21.29 -16.23
N GLN A 62 3.15 -21.49 -16.50
CA GLN A 62 2.07 -20.67 -15.94
C GLN A 62 2.13 -20.61 -14.41
N ARG A 63 2.29 -21.77 -13.76
CA ARG A 63 2.40 -21.86 -12.29
C ARG A 63 3.61 -21.11 -11.77
N LYS A 64 4.74 -21.15 -12.48
CA LYS A 64 5.95 -20.43 -12.11
C LYS A 64 5.74 -18.92 -12.20
N VAL A 65 5.18 -18.42 -13.30
CA VAL A 65 4.88 -16.99 -13.48
C VAL A 65 3.93 -16.48 -12.40
N VAL A 66 2.85 -17.22 -12.13
CA VAL A 66 1.90 -16.86 -11.06
C VAL A 66 2.57 -16.82 -9.69
N ARG A 67 3.46 -17.77 -9.40
CA ARG A 67 4.19 -17.83 -8.13
C ARG A 67 5.18 -16.67 -7.97
N ASP A 68 5.94 -16.38 -9.02
CA ASP A 68 6.90 -15.29 -9.04
C ASP A 68 6.15 -13.96 -8.87
N ALA A 69 5.03 -13.79 -9.59
CA ALA A 69 4.17 -12.63 -9.46
C ALA A 69 3.61 -12.49 -8.03
N TYR A 70 3.12 -13.56 -7.41
CA TYR A 70 2.65 -13.51 -6.02
C TYR A 70 3.76 -13.20 -5.00
N THR A 71 5.00 -13.59 -5.28
CA THR A 71 6.14 -13.23 -4.43
C THR A 71 6.40 -11.74 -4.53
N GLU A 72 6.46 -11.20 -5.75
CA GLU A 72 6.62 -9.77 -5.98
C GLU A 72 5.46 -8.94 -5.41
N MET A 73 4.21 -9.41 -5.51
CA MET A 73 3.05 -8.76 -4.89
C MET A 73 3.19 -8.68 -3.36
N ALA A 74 3.72 -9.72 -2.72
CA ALA A 74 3.94 -9.75 -1.28
C ALA A 74 5.02 -8.73 -0.87
N ASP A 75 6.13 -8.70 -1.59
CA ASP A 75 7.24 -7.77 -1.33
C ASP A 75 6.82 -6.31 -1.53
N ASN A 76 6.08 -6.01 -2.60
CA ASN A 76 5.56 -4.67 -2.85
C ASN A 76 4.55 -4.24 -1.77
N SER A 77 3.69 -5.15 -1.33
CA SER A 77 2.75 -4.89 -0.23
C SER A 77 3.50 -4.63 1.08
N LYS A 78 4.56 -5.41 1.36
CA LYS A 78 5.43 -5.21 2.52
C LYS A 78 6.09 -3.84 2.48
N GLU A 79 6.72 -3.46 1.36
CA GLU A 79 7.40 -2.18 1.19
C GLU A 79 6.45 -1.01 1.51
N PHE A 80 5.23 -1.05 0.97
CA PHE A 80 4.21 -0.05 1.25
C PHE A 80 3.80 -0.03 2.73
N LEU A 81 3.55 -1.19 3.34
CA LEU A 81 3.15 -1.30 4.75
C LEU A 81 4.27 -0.83 5.69
N GLU A 82 5.53 -1.10 5.38
CA GLU A 82 6.67 -0.58 6.13
C GLU A 82 6.73 0.95 6.07
N ALA A 83 6.45 1.54 4.91
CA ALA A 83 6.38 2.99 4.76
C ALA A 83 5.19 3.60 5.53
N ALA A 84 4.03 2.94 5.50
CA ALA A 84 2.80 3.46 6.11
C ALA A 84 2.77 3.30 7.64
N LEU A 85 3.24 2.16 8.16
CA LEU A 85 3.05 1.72 9.54
C LEU A 85 4.36 1.54 10.32
N GLY A 86 5.49 1.59 9.63
CA GLY A 86 6.80 1.20 10.17
C GLY A 86 7.08 -0.30 10.06
N LYS A 87 8.38 -0.65 10.05
CA LYS A 87 8.88 -2.01 9.86
C LYS A 87 8.29 -3.04 10.82
N GLN A 88 8.29 -2.73 12.13
CA GLN A 88 7.78 -3.66 13.14
C GLN A 88 6.30 -4.00 12.90
N SER A 89 5.46 -2.98 12.66
CA SER A 89 4.03 -3.16 12.38
C SER A 89 3.80 -3.99 11.12
N SER A 90 4.58 -3.75 10.07
CA SER A 90 4.53 -4.50 8.81
C SER A 90 4.87 -5.98 9.03
N ASP A 91 5.99 -6.28 9.70
CA ASP A 91 6.41 -7.65 9.99
C ASP A 91 5.37 -8.41 10.85
N GLU A 92 4.72 -7.72 11.80
CA GLU A 92 3.64 -8.29 12.61
C GLU A 92 2.41 -8.63 11.77
N ILE A 93 2.01 -7.75 10.85
CA ILE A 93 0.87 -7.99 9.96
C ILE A 93 1.16 -9.18 9.06
N ILE A 94 2.37 -9.27 8.50
CA ILE A 94 2.82 -10.38 7.64
C ILE A 94 2.73 -11.72 8.39
N LYS A 95 3.19 -11.75 9.63
CA LYS A 95 3.07 -12.92 10.48
C LYS A 95 1.62 -13.25 10.82
N TYR A 96 0.80 -12.23 11.10
CA TYR A 96 -0.61 -12.40 11.46
C TYR A 96 -1.43 -13.03 10.32
N VAL A 97 -1.17 -12.62 9.08
CA VAL A 97 -1.88 -13.15 7.90
C VAL A 97 -1.23 -14.41 7.33
N ASP A 98 -0.28 -15.01 8.04
CA ASP A 98 0.44 -16.23 7.67
C ASP A 98 1.04 -16.16 6.25
N ASN A 99 1.67 -15.02 5.91
CA ASN A 99 2.26 -14.77 4.58
C ASN A 99 1.30 -14.93 3.39
N ARG A 100 -0.03 -14.86 3.61
CA ARG A 100 -1.01 -14.93 2.52
C ARG A 100 -0.97 -13.65 1.68
N THR A 101 -0.27 -13.70 0.54
CA THR A 101 -0.06 -12.56 -0.39
C THR A 101 -1.35 -11.78 -0.68
N ILE A 102 -2.43 -12.47 -1.06
CA ILE A 102 -3.70 -11.81 -1.42
C ILE A 102 -4.26 -11.01 -0.24
N THR A 103 -4.12 -11.52 0.98
CA THR A 103 -4.55 -10.81 2.19
C THR A 103 -3.68 -9.59 2.45
N LEU A 104 -2.35 -9.71 2.27
CA LEU A 104 -1.43 -8.58 2.39
C LEU A 104 -1.76 -7.44 1.41
N VAL A 105 -1.98 -7.79 0.14
CA VAL A 105 -2.38 -6.83 -0.91
C VAL A 105 -3.68 -6.12 -0.52
N LYS A 106 -4.67 -6.84 0.00
CA LYS A 106 -5.94 -6.25 0.45
C LYS A 106 -5.76 -5.29 1.62
N ILE A 107 -4.91 -5.63 2.59
CA ILE A 107 -4.61 -4.75 3.74
C ILE A 107 -3.90 -3.49 3.26
N ALA A 108 -2.86 -3.61 2.42
CA ALA A 108 -2.16 -2.48 1.84
C ALA A 108 -3.12 -1.53 1.09
N LYS A 109 -3.99 -2.10 0.25
CA LYS A 109 -5.02 -1.34 -0.48
C LYS A 109 -5.99 -0.62 0.47
N ALA A 110 -6.51 -1.31 1.49
CA ALA A 110 -7.44 -0.72 2.44
C ALA A 110 -6.83 0.46 3.23
N ILE A 111 -5.57 0.31 3.67
CA ILE A 111 -4.83 1.39 4.35
C ILE A 111 -4.66 2.59 3.43
N PHE A 112 -4.38 2.39 2.14
CA PHE A 112 -4.32 3.50 1.20
C PHE A 112 -5.68 4.19 1.01
N GLU A 113 -6.74 3.42 0.73
CA GLU A 113 -8.08 3.96 0.43
C GLU A 113 -8.58 4.82 1.58
N ALA A 114 -8.33 4.38 2.82
CA ALA A 114 -8.61 5.18 4.02
C ALA A 114 -7.86 6.53 4.00
N GLY A 115 -6.59 6.55 3.61
CA GLY A 115 -5.78 7.78 3.42
C GLY A 115 -6.36 8.78 2.42
N GLN A 116 -7.17 8.31 1.47
CA GLN A 116 -7.86 9.11 0.47
C GLN A 116 -9.32 9.39 0.81
N SER A 117 -9.81 8.91 1.96
CA SER A 117 -11.21 9.11 2.37
C SER A 117 -11.55 10.59 2.49
N ASP A 118 -12.78 10.93 2.11
CA ASP A 118 -13.27 12.30 2.24
C ASP A 118 -13.38 12.73 3.71
N GLU A 119 -13.51 11.78 4.64
CA GLU A 119 -13.45 12.02 6.08
C GLU A 119 -12.04 12.47 6.53
N LEU A 120 -10.97 11.79 6.11
CA LEU A 120 -9.61 12.23 6.42
C LEU A 120 -9.26 13.55 5.74
N LYS A 121 -9.76 13.78 4.52
CA LYS A 121 -9.63 15.07 3.83
C LYS A 121 -10.39 16.19 4.55
N ALA A 122 -11.57 15.92 5.09
CA ALA A 122 -12.34 16.89 5.87
C ALA A 122 -11.66 17.19 7.22
N LYS A 123 -11.05 16.17 7.84
CA LYS A 123 -10.39 16.26 9.15
C LYS A 123 -9.04 16.98 9.10
N TYR A 124 -8.29 16.83 8.01
CA TYR A 124 -6.91 17.33 7.91
C TYR A 124 -6.62 18.16 6.65
N GLY A 125 -7.63 18.55 5.86
CA GLY A 125 -7.48 19.26 4.59
C GLY A 125 -7.10 18.35 3.42
N SER A 126 -7.09 18.86 2.18
CA SER A 126 -6.68 18.10 1.00
C SER A 126 -5.16 18.25 0.75
N ASN A 127 -4.42 17.15 0.53
CA ASN A 127 -3.02 17.23 0.07
C ASN A 127 -2.92 17.63 -1.42
N ARG A 128 -4.07 17.69 -2.11
CA ARG A 128 -4.14 17.92 -3.56
C ARG A 128 -3.83 19.36 -3.95
N GLU A 129 -4.10 20.33 -3.08
CA GLU A 129 -3.76 21.74 -3.33
C GLU A 129 -2.24 22.00 -3.26
N GLN A 130 -1.51 21.33 -2.37
CA GLN A 130 -0.04 21.46 -2.31
C GLN A 130 0.66 20.90 -3.56
N ARG A 131 0.04 19.95 -4.27
CA ARG A 131 0.57 19.40 -5.53
C ARG A 131 0.45 20.38 -6.70
N ARG A 132 -0.54 21.28 -6.73
CA ARG A 132 -0.69 22.28 -7.81
C ARG A 132 0.28 23.46 -7.67
N ASN A 133 0.66 23.83 -6.43
CA ASN A 133 1.54 24.98 -6.22
C ASN A 133 3.04 24.67 -6.26
N LYS A 134 3.45 23.38 -6.30
CA LYS A 134 4.88 23.01 -6.43
C LYS A 134 5.41 23.00 -7.87
N GLY A 135 4.59 23.37 -8.85
CA GLY A 135 4.93 23.38 -10.28
C GLY A 135 4.99 24.77 -10.92
N ASN A 136 4.81 25.84 -10.15
CA ASN A 136 4.98 27.23 -10.60
C ASN A 136 5.81 27.99 -9.55
N ASP A 137 7.12 27.80 -9.60
CA ASP A 137 8.15 28.79 -9.24
C ASP A 137 9.45 28.44 -9.98
#